data_AF-A0A7S2M5Z8-F1
#
_entry.id   AF-A0A7S2M5Z8-F1
#
_cell.length_a   1.000
_cell.length_b   1.000
_cell.length_c   1.000
_cell.angle_alpha   90.00
_cell.angle_beta   90.00
_cell.angle_gamma   90.00
#
_symmetry.space_group_name_H-M   'P 1'
#
loop_
_entity.id
_entity.type
_entity.pdbx_description
1 polymer ?
#
loop_
_entity_poly.entity_id
_entity_poly.type
_entity_poly.pdbx_seq_one_letter_code
_entity_poly.pdbx_strand_id
1 'polypeptide(L)'
;MASASIMLANATRRSVFQAMRSSSRLSTAVTSPSFGSARFMATYYTPAHEYCKVDGNVATVGITDFAQAALGDIVFVDLPEPDDEFEAKDSFGSVESVKAASDVYAPVSGKVLEVNEALTDEPALVNTSAEDEAWFIKLEITDESELSGLMGADAYKEHCEKEAH
;
A
#
# COMPACT_ATOMS: atom_id res chain seq x y z
N MET A 1 -87.79 4.59 3.28
CA MET A 1 -86.69 4.20 4.18
C MET A 1 -85.97 3.00 3.55
N ALA A 2 -84.64 3.09 3.42
CA ALA A 2 -83.69 2.18 2.77
C ALA A 2 -83.77 2.15 1.23
N SER A 3 -82.89 2.82 0.46
CA SER A 3 -81.41 2.68 0.30
C SER A 3 -80.98 1.31 -0.23
N ALA A 4 -80.52 1.26 -1.47
CA ALA A 4 -79.28 0.60 -1.87
C ALA A 4 -78.98 0.85 -3.36
N SER A 5 -78.02 1.75 -3.59
CA SER A 5 -77.29 1.95 -4.84
C SER A 5 -76.54 0.68 -5.28
N ILE A 6 -76.35 0.48 -6.58
CA ILE A 6 -75.05 0.68 -7.27
C ILE A 6 -75.11 0.20 -8.72
N MET A 7 -74.56 1.06 -9.58
CA MET A 7 -74.46 0.99 -11.02
C MET A 7 -73.65 -0.20 -11.53
N LEU A 8 -74.04 -0.75 -12.68
CA LEU A 8 -73.12 -1.44 -13.59
C LEU A 8 -73.24 -0.83 -14.98
N ALA A 9 -72.18 -0.13 -15.40
CA ALA A 9 -72.09 0.55 -16.68
C ALA A 9 -71.29 -0.27 -17.70
N ASN A 10 -71.91 -0.44 -18.88
CA ASN A 10 -71.41 -0.60 -20.25
C ASN A 10 -69.96 -1.05 -20.54
N ALA A 11 -69.92 -2.11 -21.35
CA ALA A 11 -69.23 -2.26 -22.64
C ALA A 11 -68.17 -1.21 -23.04
N THR A 12 -67.07 -1.63 -23.69
CA THR A 12 -66.91 -1.66 -25.18
C THR A 12 -65.42 -1.81 -25.59
N ARG A 13 -65.14 -2.61 -26.65
CA ARG A 13 -64.07 -2.49 -27.70
C ARG A 13 -62.59 -2.68 -27.31
N ARG A 14 -61.89 -3.67 -27.90
CA ARG A 14 -61.21 -3.77 -29.23
C ARG A 14 -59.74 -3.30 -29.21
N SER A 15 -58.94 -3.96 -30.06
CA SER A 15 -57.61 -3.62 -30.59
C SER A 15 -56.41 -4.05 -29.72
N VAL A 16 -55.52 -4.95 -30.17
CA VAL A 16 -54.64 -5.02 -31.38
C VAL A 16 -53.21 -4.63 -30.99
N PHE A 17 -52.31 -5.59 -31.16
CA PHE A 17 -50.86 -5.48 -31.36
C PHE A 17 -50.05 -4.60 -30.40
N GLN A 18 -49.18 -5.23 -29.63
CA GLN A 18 -47.88 -4.63 -29.31
C GLN A 18 -46.77 -5.65 -29.58
N ALA A 19 -46.02 -5.36 -30.64
CA ALA A 19 -44.87 -6.13 -31.08
C ALA A 19 -43.74 -6.04 -30.04
N MET A 20 -43.29 -7.21 -29.63
CA MET A 20 -42.13 -7.42 -28.78
C MET A 20 -40.86 -7.00 -29.55
N ARG A 21 -40.35 -5.80 -29.27
CA ARG A 21 -39.04 -5.36 -29.77
C ARG A 21 -37.96 -6.09 -28.97
N SER A 22 -37.43 -7.16 -29.56
CA SER A 22 -36.18 -7.79 -29.13
C SER A 22 -35.04 -6.80 -29.38
N SER A 23 -34.52 -6.21 -28.30
CA SER A 23 -33.30 -5.41 -28.33
C SER A 23 -32.15 -6.30 -27.87
N SER A 24 -31.58 -7.05 -28.81
CA SER A 24 -30.28 -7.71 -28.64
C SER A 24 -29.20 -6.64 -28.49
N ARG A 25 -28.85 -6.30 -27.25
CA ARG A 25 -27.65 -5.51 -26.95
C ARG A 25 -26.45 -6.40 -27.23
N LEU A 26 -25.72 -6.09 -28.30
CA LEU A 26 -24.39 -6.62 -28.57
C LEU A 26 -23.48 -6.14 -27.43
N SER A 27 -23.22 -7.02 -26.48
CA SER A 27 -22.20 -6.81 -25.45
C SER A 27 -20.84 -7.11 -26.08
N THR A 28 -20.12 -6.08 -26.50
CA THR A 28 -18.70 -6.18 -26.84
C THR A 28 -17.94 -6.32 -25.54
N ALA A 29 -17.67 -7.57 -25.14
CA ALA A 29 -16.71 -7.86 -24.09
C ALA A 29 -15.32 -7.41 -24.56
N VAL A 30 -14.83 -6.31 -24.01
CA VAL A 30 -13.40 -5.96 -24.05
C VAL A 30 -12.71 -6.96 -23.12
N THR A 31 -12.11 -8.00 -23.71
CA THR A 31 -11.10 -8.81 -23.04
C THR A 31 -9.87 -7.95 -22.87
N SER A 32 -9.71 -7.37 -21.68
CA SER A 32 -8.47 -6.74 -21.27
C SER A 32 -7.35 -7.77 -21.32
N PRO A 33 -6.16 -7.42 -21.87
CA PRO A 33 -5.02 -8.32 -21.80
C PRO A 33 -4.63 -8.49 -20.32
N SER A 34 -4.70 -9.74 -19.83
CA SER A 34 -3.99 -10.13 -18.63
C SER A 34 -2.51 -10.03 -18.93
N PHE A 35 -1.90 -8.90 -18.56
CA PHE A 35 -0.45 -8.81 -18.50
C PHE A 35 -0.02 -9.76 -17.39
N GLY A 36 0.55 -10.90 -17.79
CA GLY A 36 1.17 -11.82 -16.86
C GLY A 36 2.14 -11.06 -15.97
N SER A 37 1.88 -11.08 -14.67
CA SER A 37 2.72 -10.46 -13.65
C SER A 37 4.07 -11.16 -13.69
N ALA A 38 5.03 -10.56 -14.40
CA ALA A 38 6.43 -10.79 -14.10
C ALA A 38 6.60 -10.32 -12.65
N ARG A 39 7.01 -11.23 -11.78
CA ARG A 39 7.27 -10.93 -10.37
C ARG A 39 8.47 -10.00 -10.32
N PHE A 40 8.22 -8.69 -10.35
CA PHE A 40 9.26 -7.68 -10.29
C PHE A 40 9.69 -7.55 -8.83
N MET A 41 10.88 -8.09 -8.54
CA MET A 41 11.57 -7.81 -7.29
C MET A 41 12.44 -6.57 -7.50
N ALA A 42 12.16 -5.50 -6.77
CA ALA A 42 12.87 -4.23 -6.89
C ALA A 42 13.15 -3.64 -5.51
N THR A 43 14.27 -2.93 -5.36
CA THR A 43 14.62 -2.22 -4.13
C THR A 43 14.73 -0.74 -4.43
N TYR A 44 14.02 0.04 -3.65
CA TYR A 44 14.00 1.49 -3.72
C TYR A 44 14.46 2.09 -2.39
N TYR A 45 14.84 3.36 -2.43
CA TYR A 45 15.37 4.08 -1.28
C TYR A 45 14.77 5.48 -1.20
N THR A 46 14.67 6.00 0.02
CA THR A 46 14.23 7.37 0.29
C THR A 46 15.42 8.28 0.60
N PRO A 47 15.26 9.61 0.43
CA PRO A 47 16.27 10.57 0.88
C PRO A 47 16.50 10.56 2.40
N ALA A 48 15.55 10.01 3.17
CA ALA A 48 15.65 9.85 4.61
C ALA A 48 16.36 8.54 5.03
N HIS A 49 16.96 7.83 4.08
CA HIS A 49 17.72 6.59 4.29
C HIS A 49 16.88 5.39 4.75
N GLU A 50 15.61 5.33 4.33
CA GLU A 50 14.82 4.09 4.36
C GLU A 50 15.01 3.31 3.05
N TYR A 51 14.82 1.99 3.13
CA TYR A 51 14.69 1.14 1.95
C TYR A 51 13.27 0.58 1.82
N CYS A 52 12.89 0.24 0.59
CA CYS A 52 11.61 -0.38 0.23
C CYS A 52 11.87 -1.52 -0.77
N LYS A 53 11.86 -2.78 -0.29
CA LYS A 53 12.00 -3.99 -1.11
C LYS A 53 10.61 -4.48 -1.54
N VAL A 54 10.28 -4.33 -2.82
CA VAL A 54 8.97 -4.66 -3.38
C VAL A 54 8.97 -6.08 -3.98
N ASP A 55 8.01 -6.91 -3.56
CA ASP A 55 7.64 -8.21 -4.15
C ASP A 55 6.17 -8.20 -4.58
N GLY A 56 5.90 -7.91 -5.85
CA GLY A 56 4.53 -7.73 -6.31
C GLY A 56 3.89 -6.53 -5.61
N ASN A 57 2.84 -6.77 -4.80
CA ASN A 57 2.13 -5.72 -4.07
C ASN A 57 2.60 -5.55 -2.60
N VAL A 58 3.66 -6.25 -2.19
CA VAL A 58 4.15 -6.20 -0.81
C VAL A 58 5.49 -5.49 -0.77
N ALA A 59 5.59 -4.44 0.04
CA ALA A 59 6.84 -3.72 0.32
C ALA A 59 7.38 -4.13 1.69
N THR A 60 8.62 -4.62 1.76
CA THR A 60 9.36 -4.77 3.01
C THR A 60 10.18 -3.49 3.24
N VAL A 61 9.97 -2.84 4.38
CA VAL A 61 10.52 -1.52 4.69
C VAL A 61 11.39 -1.59 5.94
N GLY A 62 12.47 -0.81 5.97
CA GLY A 62 13.35 -0.63 7.11
C GLY A 62 14.34 0.51 6.86
N ILE A 63 15.31 0.68 7.75
CA ILE A 63 16.39 1.66 7.58
C ILE A 63 17.60 1.03 6.87
N THR A 64 18.36 1.84 6.17
CA THR A 64 19.57 1.41 5.44
C THR A 64 20.79 1.24 6.35
N ASP A 65 21.84 0.59 5.82
CA ASP A 65 23.14 0.49 6.52
C ASP A 65 23.76 1.87 6.83
N PHE A 66 23.56 2.84 5.93
CA PHE A 66 24.01 4.21 6.16
C PHE A 66 23.31 4.85 7.38
N ALA A 67 21.99 4.66 7.50
CA ALA A 67 21.20 5.21 8.60
C ALA A 67 21.62 4.63 9.95
N GLN A 68 21.74 3.30 10.06
CA GLN A 68 22.14 2.67 11.32
C GLN A 68 23.55 3.11 11.74
N ALA A 69 24.48 3.24 10.78
CA ALA A 69 25.84 3.67 11.06
C ALA A 69 25.89 5.11 11.58
N ALA A 70 25.02 5.99 11.07
CA ALA A 70 24.90 7.38 11.53
C ALA A 70 24.30 7.48 12.95
N LEU A 71 23.34 6.61 13.28
CA LEU A 71 22.72 6.54 14.61
C LEU A 71 23.65 5.92 15.66
N GLY A 72 24.50 4.97 15.26
CA GLY A 72 25.33 4.16 16.14
C GLY A 72 24.55 3.03 16.80
N ASP A 73 24.96 2.61 18.00
CA ASP A 73 24.38 1.44 18.68
C ASP A 73 22.89 1.64 19.00
N ILE A 74 22.01 0.92 18.28
CA ILE A 74 20.56 0.99 18.42
C ILE A 74 20.15 0.27 19.71
N VAL A 75 19.31 0.94 20.50
CA VAL A 75 18.83 0.46 21.79
C VAL A 75 17.31 0.33 21.85
N PHE A 76 16.60 0.92 20.90
CA PHE A 76 15.14 0.87 20.85
C PHE A 76 14.63 1.06 19.41
N VAL A 77 13.55 0.36 19.08
CA VAL A 77 12.81 0.49 17.82
C VAL A 77 11.32 0.53 18.18
N ASP A 78 10.64 1.60 17.77
CA ASP A 78 9.19 1.75 17.86
C ASP A 78 8.56 1.34 16.55
N LEU A 79 7.60 0.42 16.62
CA LEU A 79 6.92 -0.17 15.45
C LEU A 79 5.40 0.05 15.59
N PRO A 80 4.68 0.20 14.46
CA PRO A 80 3.23 0.36 14.44
C PRO A 80 2.53 -0.97 14.76
N GLU A 81 1.20 -0.97 14.76
CA GLU A 81 0.43 -2.21 14.87
C GLU A 81 0.10 -2.78 13.47
N PRO A 82 -0.01 -4.12 13.33
CA PRO A 82 -0.63 -4.70 12.14
C PRO A 82 -2.02 -4.10 11.91
N ASP A 83 -2.38 -3.98 10.63
CA ASP A 83 -3.59 -3.31 10.14
C ASP A 83 -3.60 -1.76 10.16
N ASP A 84 -2.57 -1.09 10.70
CA ASP A 84 -2.43 0.37 10.57
C ASP A 84 -2.25 0.80 9.11
N GLU A 85 -2.73 2.00 8.77
CA GLU A 85 -2.65 2.58 7.42
C GLU A 85 -1.87 3.90 7.47
N PHE A 86 -0.97 4.09 6.50
CA PHE A 86 -0.12 5.28 6.38
C PHE A 86 -0.16 5.82 4.95
N GLU A 87 -0.14 7.15 4.81
CA GLU A 87 0.16 7.79 3.53
C GLU A 87 1.68 7.88 3.35
N ALA A 88 2.13 7.99 2.10
CA ALA A 88 3.56 8.19 1.82
C ALA A 88 4.08 9.42 2.58
N LYS A 89 5.23 9.23 3.25
CA LYS A 89 5.93 10.19 4.12
C LYS A 89 5.29 10.40 5.50
N ASP A 90 4.23 9.69 5.85
CA ASP A 90 3.80 9.63 7.26
C ASP A 90 4.84 8.89 8.09
N SER A 91 5.04 9.32 9.33
CA SER A 91 5.86 8.57 10.28
C SER A 91 5.07 7.35 10.76
N PHE A 92 5.67 6.16 10.65
CA PHE A 92 5.07 4.93 11.15
C PHE A 92 5.75 4.42 12.43
N GLY A 93 6.92 4.96 12.79
CA GLY A 93 7.72 4.49 13.90
C GLY A 93 8.96 5.33 14.13
N SER A 94 9.86 4.85 15.00
CA SER A 94 11.11 5.52 15.31
C SER A 94 12.22 4.53 15.67
N VAL A 95 13.47 4.95 15.52
CA VAL A 95 14.66 4.20 15.90
C VAL A 95 15.55 5.06 16.77
N GLU A 96 15.99 4.50 17.91
CA GLU A 96 16.77 5.25 18.89
C GLU A 96 18.08 4.54 19.26
N SER A 97 19.11 5.36 19.41
CA SER A 97 20.40 5.01 19.99
C SER A 97 20.62 5.82 21.28
N VAL A 98 21.73 5.55 21.97
CA VAL A 98 22.14 6.39 23.13
C VAL A 98 22.51 7.83 22.72
N LYS A 99 22.69 8.09 21.41
CA LYS A 99 23.16 9.37 20.88
C LYS A 99 22.08 10.17 20.18
N ALA A 100 21.11 9.51 19.56
CA ALA A 100 20.13 10.12 18.69
C ALA A 100 18.84 9.30 18.63
N ALA A 101 17.75 9.95 18.24
CA ALA A 101 16.50 9.33 17.85
C ALA A 101 16.12 9.85 16.47
N SER A 102 15.57 8.99 15.63
CA SER A 102 15.04 9.36 14.32
C SER A 102 13.69 8.71 14.11
N ASP A 103 12.74 9.50 13.62
CA ASP A 103 11.50 8.96 13.06
C ASP A 103 11.82 8.16 11.78
N VAL A 104 10.93 7.22 11.44
CA VAL A 104 10.99 6.42 10.22
C VAL A 104 9.69 6.62 9.45
N TYR A 105 9.81 6.97 8.17
CA TYR A 105 8.69 7.39 7.34
C TYR A 105 8.30 6.32 6.32
N ALA A 106 7.01 6.25 6.01
CA ALA A 106 6.49 5.32 5.02
C ALA A 106 6.97 5.73 3.61
N PRO A 107 7.68 4.85 2.88
CA PRO A 107 8.18 5.19 1.54
C PRO A 107 7.05 5.28 0.51
N VAL A 108 5.95 4.57 0.75
CA VAL A 108 4.73 4.54 -0.05
C VAL A 108 3.52 4.38 0.85
N SER A 109 2.38 4.83 0.37
CA SER A 109 1.07 4.66 0.98
C SER A 109 0.71 3.17 1.03
N GLY A 110 0.21 2.72 2.18
CA GLY A 110 -0.07 1.31 2.36
C GLY A 110 -0.66 0.94 3.71
N LYS A 111 -0.98 -0.35 3.84
CA LYS A 111 -1.47 -0.97 5.06
C LYS A 111 -0.45 -1.94 5.63
N VAL A 112 -0.19 -1.87 6.94
CA VAL A 112 0.73 -2.79 7.63
C VAL A 112 0.16 -4.20 7.65
N LEU A 113 0.90 -5.13 7.04
CA LEU A 113 0.60 -6.56 7.03
C LEU A 113 1.30 -7.30 8.17
N GLU A 114 2.53 -6.91 8.47
CA GLU A 114 3.40 -7.60 9.42
C GLU A 114 4.41 -6.61 9.99
N VAL A 115 4.78 -6.78 11.25
CA VAL A 115 5.86 -6.05 11.92
C VAL A 115 6.89 -7.04 12.45
N ASN A 116 8.15 -6.63 12.50
CA ASN A 116 9.22 -7.50 12.98
C ASN A 116 9.35 -7.42 14.51
N GLU A 117 8.56 -8.24 15.20
CA GLU A 117 8.54 -8.31 16.67
C GLU A 117 9.92 -8.63 17.28
N ALA A 118 10.85 -9.22 16.51
CA ALA A 118 12.21 -9.48 16.98
C ALA A 118 12.96 -8.20 17.35
N LEU A 119 12.63 -7.05 16.73
CA LEU A 119 13.30 -5.78 17.02
C LEU A 119 12.92 -5.18 18.39
N THR A 120 11.81 -5.63 18.99
CA THR A 120 11.42 -5.23 20.35
C THR A 120 12.35 -5.86 21.40
N ASP A 121 12.75 -7.11 21.19
CA ASP A 121 13.65 -7.84 22.09
C ASP A 121 15.14 -7.66 21.72
N GLU A 122 15.44 -7.54 20.43
CA GLU A 122 16.80 -7.48 19.87
C GLU A 122 17.01 -6.27 18.94
N PRO A 123 16.89 -5.02 19.44
CA PRO A 123 17.02 -3.81 18.61
C PRO A 123 18.41 -3.66 17.96
N ALA A 124 19.45 -4.25 18.56
CA ALA A 124 20.80 -4.28 18.02
C ALA A 124 20.93 -5.07 16.69
N LEU A 125 19.93 -5.86 16.32
CA LEU A 125 19.89 -6.54 15.02
C LEU A 125 19.96 -5.51 13.88
N VAL A 126 19.38 -4.32 14.06
CA VAL A 126 19.44 -3.21 13.10
C VAL A 126 20.88 -2.82 12.76
N ASN A 127 21.80 -2.88 13.73
CA ASN A 127 23.21 -2.55 13.47
C ASN A 127 23.96 -3.61 12.64
N THR A 128 23.46 -4.85 12.59
CA THR A 128 24.17 -5.97 11.95
C THR A 128 23.52 -6.44 10.65
N SER A 129 22.21 -6.22 10.51
CA SER A 129 21.40 -6.76 9.42
C SER A 129 20.30 -5.77 8.97
N ALA A 130 20.60 -4.46 8.97
CA ALA A 130 19.65 -3.37 8.69
C ALA A 130 18.75 -3.63 7.48
N GLU A 131 19.36 -4.01 6.35
CA GLU A 131 18.65 -4.22 5.10
C GLU A 131 18.17 -5.67 4.90
N ASP A 132 18.46 -6.58 5.82
CA ASP A 132 18.17 -8.02 5.69
C ASP A 132 17.21 -8.52 6.78
N GLU A 133 17.75 -9.04 7.88
CA GLU A 133 16.95 -9.64 8.97
C GLU A 133 16.24 -8.58 9.83
N ALA A 134 16.72 -7.34 9.82
CA ALA A 134 16.20 -6.24 10.65
C ALA A 134 15.19 -5.34 9.91
N TRP A 135 14.37 -5.91 9.02
CA TRP A 135 13.24 -5.19 8.44
C TRP A 135 12.24 -4.75 9.52
N PHE A 136 11.53 -3.65 9.31
CA PHE A 136 10.68 -3.03 10.33
C PHE A 136 9.23 -3.47 10.13
N ILE A 137 8.71 -3.23 8.92
CA ILE A 137 7.32 -3.53 8.55
C ILE A 137 7.24 -4.13 7.15
N LYS A 138 6.16 -4.87 6.89
CA LYS A 138 5.69 -5.20 5.55
C LYS A 138 4.39 -4.45 5.28
N LEU A 139 4.33 -3.73 4.17
CA LEU A 139 3.18 -2.97 3.72
C LEU A 139 2.52 -3.64 2.51
N GLU A 140 1.19 -3.69 2.49
CA GLU A 140 0.42 -3.82 1.25
C GLU A 140 0.35 -2.44 0.60
N ILE A 141 0.92 -2.30 -0.60
CA ILE A 141 0.97 -1.04 -1.32
C ILE A 141 -0.43 -0.67 -1.82
N THR A 142 -0.87 0.56 -1.55
CA THR A 142 -2.18 1.07 -2.01
C THR A 142 -2.06 2.00 -3.22
N ASP A 143 -0.89 2.62 -3.44
CA ASP A 143 -0.57 3.41 -4.62
C ASP A 143 0.82 3.08 -5.19
N GLU A 144 0.87 2.20 -6.20
CA GLU A 144 2.14 1.84 -6.87
C GLU A 144 2.78 3.01 -7.63
N SER A 145 2.05 4.09 -7.93
CA SER A 145 2.61 5.22 -8.69
C SER A 145 3.68 5.97 -7.91
N GLU A 146 3.63 5.90 -6.57
CA GLU A 146 4.57 6.55 -5.66
C GLU A 146 5.98 5.92 -5.73
N LEU A 147 6.09 4.65 -6.14
CA LEU A 147 7.38 3.96 -6.33
C LEU A 147 8.27 4.69 -7.36
N SER A 148 7.66 5.34 -8.35
CA SER A 148 8.39 6.11 -9.37
C SER A 148 9.08 7.36 -8.83
N GLY A 149 8.68 7.83 -7.64
CA GLY A 149 9.30 8.95 -6.94
C GLY A 149 10.50 8.54 -6.07
N LEU A 150 10.75 7.25 -5.90
CA LEU A 150 11.84 6.75 -5.06
C LEU A 150 13.15 6.58 -5.84
N MET A 151 14.26 6.50 -5.11
CA MET A 151 15.59 6.30 -5.69
C MET A 151 15.86 4.82 -5.92
N GLY A 152 16.44 4.48 -7.07
CA GLY A 152 17.09 3.19 -7.27
C GLY A 152 18.45 3.12 -6.56
N ALA A 153 19.03 1.92 -6.49
CA ALA A 153 20.31 1.69 -5.79
C ALA A 153 21.46 2.60 -6.24
N ASP A 154 21.63 2.83 -7.55
CA ASP A 154 22.70 3.70 -8.07
C ASP A 154 22.51 5.16 -7.62
N ALA A 155 21.29 5.67 -7.68
CA ALA A 155 20.97 7.03 -7.25
C ALA A 155 21.14 7.21 -5.74
N TYR A 156 20.73 6.21 -4.95
CA TYR A 156 20.92 6.21 -3.50
C TYR A 156 22.40 6.18 -3.11
N LYS A 157 23.21 5.37 -3.80
CA LYS A 157 24.65 5.35 -3.58
C LYS A 157 25.29 6.73 -3.81
N GLU A 158 24.95 7.40 -4.91
CA GLU A 158 25.41 8.77 -5.15
C GLU A 158 24.91 9.76 -4.09
N HIS A 159 23.72 9.56 -3.54
CA HIS A 159 23.17 10.38 -2.45
C HIS A 159 24.02 10.23 -1.18
N CYS A 160 24.31 9.00 -0.74
CA CYS A 160 25.17 8.74 0.41
C CYS A 160 26.60 9.28 0.24
N GLU A 161 27.18 9.16 -0.96
CA GLU A 161 28.51 9.71 -1.24
C GLU A 161 28.54 11.24 -1.10
N LYS A 162 27.46 11.94 -1.47
CA LYS A 162 27.36 13.41 -1.34
C LYS A 162 27.21 13.86 0.10
N GLU A 163 26.54 13.09 0.95
CA GLU A 163 26.35 13.44 2.37
C GLU A 163 27.53 13.07 3.26
N ALA A 164 28.34 12.09 2.83
CA ALA A 164 29.58 11.72 3.54
C ALA A 164 30.73 12.74 3.39
N HIS A 165 30.55 13.79 2.56
CA HIS A 165 31.55 14.80 2.21
C HIS A 165 31.21 16.19 2.75
#